data_AF-A0A6J4TC16-F1
#
_entry.id   AF-A0A6J4TC16-F1
#
_cell.length_a   1.000
_cell.length_b   1.000
_cell.length_c   1.000
_cell.angle_alpha   90.00
_cell.angle_beta   90.00
_cell.angle_gamma   90.00
#
_symmetry.space_group_name_H-M   'P 1'
#
loop_
_entity.id
_entity.type
_entity.pdbx_description
1 polymer ?
#
loop_
_entity_poly.entity_id
_entity_poly.type
_entity_poly.pdbx_seq_one_letter_code
_entity_poly.pdbx_strand_id
1 'polypeptide(L)'
;MHVSPAQIKRCELRPGDEVAGPVRAPRRSERHPSLVHVETVNGAPAEPPPERPPFARPTPAYATDRLATPDELAAAPFGKGSRVAIVDPPGGEANALLRRMVAKLRESHPELTVTVALAGVRPEDAAQWPGGEAAVVGGAADGSIDEQSQAAELALERAKRLVEGGGHAVVVVDSLEAIAPDAARRIFAAARNHEGAGSLTVVGTLAVSDELARLATTRIMLEPGTGARGDDAPTVSADSSTVRADLLGA
;
A
#
# COMPACT_ATOMS: atom_id res chain seq x y z
N MET A 1 -2.29 16.17 15.47
CA MET A 1 -2.37 17.57 14.99
C MET A 1 -3.80 17.85 14.58
N HIS A 2 -4.36 19.01 14.92
CA HIS A 2 -5.70 19.43 14.52
C HIS A 2 -5.63 20.32 13.28
N VAL A 3 -6.49 20.03 12.30
CA VAL A 3 -6.73 20.87 11.12
C VAL A 3 -8.20 21.29 11.16
N SER A 4 -8.46 22.59 11.08
CA SER A 4 -9.81 23.13 11.21
C SER A 4 -10.67 22.84 9.97
N PRO A 5 -12.00 22.71 10.10
CA PRO A 5 -12.90 22.55 8.95
C PRO A 5 -12.77 23.68 7.91
N ALA A 6 -12.46 24.89 8.35
CA ALA A 6 -12.21 26.02 7.47
C ALA A 6 -10.96 25.83 6.61
N GLN A 7 -9.85 25.33 7.19
CA GLN A 7 -8.64 24.99 6.45
C GLN A 7 -8.88 23.82 5.47
N ILE A 8 -9.60 22.78 5.91
CA ILE A 8 -9.99 21.65 5.04
C ILE A 8 -10.76 22.15 3.82
N LYS A 9 -11.78 22.99 4.03
CA LYS A 9 -12.59 23.53 2.94
C LYS A 9 -11.79 24.46 2.03
N ARG A 10 -10.98 25.37 2.59
CA ARG A 10 -10.25 26.38 1.84
C ARG A 10 -9.16 25.78 0.95
N CYS A 11 -8.45 24.77 1.44
CA CYS A 11 -7.36 24.12 0.73
C CYS A 11 -7.82 22.84 0.00
N GLU A 12 -9.13 22.57 -0.03
CA GLU A 12 -9.74 21.38 -0.65
C GLU A 12 -9.06 20.06 -0.22
N LEU A 13 -8.78 19.96 1.08
CA LEU A 13 -8.06 18.81 1.64
C LEU A 13 -8.95 17.57 1.62
N ARG A 14 -8.33 16.45 1.27
CA ARG A 14 -8.92 15.11 1.31
C ARG A 14 -8.09 14.22 2.24
N PRO A 15 -8.67 13.16 2.81
CA PRO A 15 -7.91 12.18 3.58
C PRO A 15 -6.64 11.74 2.83
N GLY A 16 -5.54 11.52 3.54
CA GLY A 16 -4.26 11.16 2.95
C GLY A 16 -3.43 12.33 2.40
N ASP A 17 -3.96 13.55 2.34
CA ASP A 17 -3.13 14.71 1.99
C ASP A 17 -2.03 14.95 3.03
N GLU A 18 -0.81 15.11 2.54
CA GLU A 18 0.28 15.62 3.34
C GLU A 18 0.19 17.14 3.40
N VAL A 19 0.20 17.68 4.61
CA VAL A 19 0.09 19.12 4.84
C VAL A 19 1.25 19.61 5.67
N ALA A 20 1.84 20.73 5.27
CA ALA A 20 2.86 21.41 6.06
C ALA A 20 2.46 22.86 6.32
N GLY A 21 2.95 23.38 7.44
CA GLY A 21 2.74 24.75 7.86
C GLY A 21 3.04 24.94 9.34
N PRO A 22 3.02 26.18 9.82
CA PRO A 22 3.34 26.50 11.21
C PRO A 22 2.30 25.88 12.16
N VAL A 23 2.81 25.23 13.21
CA VAL A 23 1.99 24.63 14.26
C VAL A 23 2.03 25.49 15.52
N ARG A 24 0.92 25.54 16.24
CA ARG A 24 0.84 26.15 17.57
C ARG A 24 0.50 25.11 18.63
N ALA A 25 0.95 25.38 19.86
CA ALA A 25 0.57 24.60 21.03
C ALA A 25 -0.96 24.58 21.22
N PRO A 26 -1.51 23.49 21.80
CA PRO A 26 -2.91 23.41 22.16
C PRO A 26 -3.29 24.51 23.17
N ARG A 27 -4.45 25.14 22.98
CA ARG A 27 -5.08 26.01 24.00
C ARG A 27 -5.65 25.15 25.14
N ARG A 28 -6.04 25.79 26.25
CA ARG A 28 -6.61 25.09 27.44
C ARG A 28 -7.77 24.14 27.12
N SER A 29 -8.55 24.41 26.07
CA SER A 29 -9.68 23.58 25.62
C SER A 29 -9.34 22.58 24.50
N GLU A 30 -8.08 22.51 24.06
CA GLU A 30 -7.64 21.67 22.94
C GLU A 30 -6.73 20.55 23.44
N ARG A 31 -6.89 19.34 22.89
CA ARG A 31 -6.06 18.18 23.23
C ARG A 31 -4.80 18.05 22.37
N HIS A 32 -4.79 18.64 21.17
CA HIS A 32 -3.74 18.44 20.19
C HIS A 32 -3.20 19.78 19.68
N PRO A 33 -1.89 19.85 19.30
CA PRO A 33 -1.36 20.98 18.55
C PRO A 33 -2.21 21.25 17.30
N SER A 34 -2.41 22.52 16.99
CA SER A 34 -3.24 22.94 15.84
C SER A 34 -2.38 23.59 14.77
N LEU A 35 -2.70 23.30 13.51
CA LEU A 35 -2.09 23.97 12.37
C LEU A 35 -2.61 25.43 12.30
N VAL A 36 -1.72 26.41 12.22
CA VAL A 36 -2.09 27.84 12.14
C VAL A 36 -2.67 28.16 10.77
N HIS A 37 -1.96 27.76 9.72
CA HIS A 37 -2.44 27.75 8.34
C HIS A 37 -1.68 26.68 7.54
N VAL A 38 -2.26 26.27 6.41
CA VAL A 38 -1.64 25.32 5.48
C VAL A 38 -0.76 26.13 4.53
N GLU A 39 0.53 25.83 4.47
CA GLU A 39 1.48 26.43 3.52
C GLU A 39 1.58 25.57 2.26
N THR A 40 1.67 24.25 2.43
CA THR A 40 1.75 23.30 1.31
C THR A 40 0.82 22.12 1.48
N VAL A 41 0.38 21.57 0.34
CA VAL A 41 -0.40 20.33 0.21
C VAL A 41 0.34 19.44 -0.78
N ASN A 42 0.79 18.27 -0.31
CA ASN A 42 1.60 17.31 -1.09
C ASN A 42 2.82 17.98 -1.77
N GLY A 43 3.51 18.86 -1.05
CA GLY A 43 4.70 19.57 -1.53
C GLY A 43 4.44 20.78 -2.44
N ALA A 44 3.20 21.02 -2.87
CA ALA A 44 2.82 22.19 -3.67
C ALA A 44 2.21 23.29 -2.80
N PRO A 45 2.27 24.58 -3.20
CA PRO A 45 1.59 25.66 -2.49
C PRO A 45 0.10 25.36 -2.26
N ALA A 46 -0.41 25.65 -1.06
CA ALA A 46 -1.80 25.37 -0.71
C ALA A 46 -2.81 26.36 -1.31
N GLU A 47 -2.33 27.52 -1.78
CA GLU A 47 -3.15 28.59 -2.36
C GLU A 47 -2.50 29.11 -3.67
N PRO A 48 -3.20 29.02 -4.82
CA PRO A 48 -4.50 28.36 -5.01
C PRO A 48 -4.40 26.84 -4.78
N PRO A 49 -5.51 26.15 -4.41
CA PRO A 49 -5.50 24.70 -4.28
C PRO A 49 -5.03 24.03 -5.58
N PRO A 50 -4.22 22.95 -5.49
CA PRO A 50 -3.71 22.28 -6.68
C PRO A 50 -4.87 21.65 -7.46
N GLU A 51 -4.90 21.89 -8.77
CA GLU A 51 -5.85 21.22 -9.66
C GLU A 51 -5.44 19.76 -9.82
N ARG A 52 -6.29 18.85 -9.33
CA ARG A 52 -6.03 17.41 -9.38
C ARG A 52 -7.34 16.65 -9.56
N PRO A 53 -7.46 15.79 -10.59
CA PRO A 53 -8.65 14.98 -10.78
C PRO A 53 -8.82 14.00 -9.62
N PRO A 54 -10.06 13.66 -9.23
CA PRO A 54 -10.29 12.58 -8.29
C PRO A 54 -9.72 11.26 -8.81
N PHE A 55 -9.14 10.44 -7.94
CA PHE A 55 -8.54 9.13 -8.27
C PHE A 55 -9.48 8.22 -9.09
N ALA A 56 -10.79 8.29 -8.84
CA ALA A 56 -11.77 7.46 -9.55
C ALA A 56 -12.09 7.95 -10.97
N ARG A 57 -11.63 9.15 -11.37
CA ARG A 57 -11.99 9.78 -12.66
C ARG A 57 -11.34 9.11 -13.88
N PRO A 58 -10.03 8.77 -13.89
CA PRO A 58 -9.42 8.21 -15.09
C PRO A 58 -9.85 6.75 -15.32
N THR A 59 -9.92 6.35 -16.59
CA THR A 59 -10.33 4.99 -16.98
C THR A 59 -9.33 3.94 -16.47
N PRO A 60 -9.78 2.89 -15.77
CA PRO A 60 -8.92 1.79 -15.38
C PRO A 60 -8.44 0.97 -16.58
N ALA A 61 -7.17 0.58 -16.59
CA ALA A 61 -6.57 -0.29 -17.59
C ALA A 61 -5.83 -1.48 -16.94
N TYR A 62 -5.51 -2.50 -17.74
CA TYR A 62 -4.56 -3.54 -17.33
C TYR A 62 -3.15 -2.94 -17.17
N ALA A 63 -2.34 -3.60 -16.36
CA ALA A 63 -0.93 -3.25 -16.24
C ALA A 63 -0.20 -3.59 -17.54
N THR A 64 0.59 -2.64 -18.03
CA THR A 64 1.45 -2.80 -19.21
C THR A 64 2.93 -2.59 -18.88
N ASP A 65 3.20 -1.84 -17.82
CA ASP A 65 4.56 -1.52 -17.35
C ASP A 65 4.95 -2.52 -16.24
N ARG A 66 5.85 -3.44 -16.57
CA ARG A 66 6.24 -4.57 -15.70
C ARG A 66 7.09 -4.08 -14.53
N LEU A 67 6.77 -4.54 -13.32
CA LEU A 67 7.58 -4.28 -12.14
C LEU A 67 8.70 -5.33 -12.03
N ALA A 68 9.88 -4.88 -11.63
CA ALA A 68 11.03 -5.74 -11.41
C ALA A 68 10.90 -6.36 -10.02
N THR A 69 10.81 -7.69 -9.98
CA THR A 69 10.56 -8.47 -8.77
C THR A 69 11.68 -9.51 -8.58
N PRO A 70 11.80 -10.10 -7.38
CA PRO A 70 12.70 -11.25 -7.16
C PRO A 70 12.40 -12.41 -8.11
N ASP A 71 13.40 -13.24 -8.39
CA ASP A 71 13.33 -14.35 -9.35
C ASP A 71 12.27 -15.41 -8.97
N GLU A 72 11.97 -15.54 -7.68
CA GLU A 72 10.91 -16.42 -7.18
C GLU A 72 9.53 -16.07 -7.76
N LEU A 73 9.32 -14.79 -8.12
CA LEU A 73 8.07 -14.30 -8.69
C LEU A 73 8.03 -14.37 -10.21
N ALA A 74 9.03 -14.97 -10.87
CA ALA A 74 9.11 -15.06 -12.32
C ALA A 74 7.91 -15.79 -12.96
N ALA A 75 7.30 -16.75 -12.24
CA ALA A 75 6.11 -17.47 -12.69
C ALA A 75 4.83 -16.62 -12.70
N ALA A 76 4.81 -15.52 -11.93
CA ALA A 76 3.64 -14.64 -11.80
C ALA A 76 4.08 -13.16 -11.83
N PRO A 77 4.61 -12.67 -12.98
CA PRO A 77 5.04 -11.29 -13.11
C PRO A 77 3.85 -10.35 -12.96
N PHE A 78 4.05 -9.16 -12.41
CA PHE A 78 3.01 -8.14 -12.30
C PHE A 78 3.57 -6.75 -12.61
N GLY A 79 2.68 -5.78 -12.77
CA GLY A 79 3.03 -4.45 -13.22
C GLY A 79 2.42 -3.33 -12.39
N LYS A 80 2.67 -2.11 -12.83
CA LYS A 80 2.08 -0.89 -12.28
C LYS A 80 0.55 -0.96 -12.40
N GLY A 81 -0.15 -0.84 -11.28
CA GLY A 81 -1.60 -0.93 -11.20
C GLY A 81 -2.16 -2.33 -10.88
N SER A 82 -1.31 -3.33 -10.65
CA SER A 82 -1.75 -4.70 -10.36
C SER A 82 -2.39 -4.85 -8.96
N ARG A 83 -3.31 -5.82 -8.86
CA ARG A 83 -3.85 -6.35 -7.60
C ARG A 83 -3.19 -7.69 -7.34
N VAL A 84 -2.24 -7.74 -6.42
CA VAL A 84 -1.41 -8.91 -6.16
C VAL A 84 -1.82 -9.55 -4.84
N ALA A 85 -2.34 -10.78 -4.92
CA ALA A 85 -2.67 -11.60 -3.76
C ALA A 85 -1.55 -12.61 -3.53
N ILE A 86 -0.91 -12.58 -2.36
CA ILE A 86 0.04 -13.60 -1.91
C ILE A 86 -0.72 -14.51 -0.94
N VAL A 87 -0.96 -15.76 -1.35
CA VAL A 87 -1.59 -16.77 -0.51
C VAL A 87 -0.50 -17.51 0.25
N ASP A 88 -0.49 -17.32 1.57
CA ASP A 88 0.54 -17.81 2.48
C ASP A 88 -0.03 -18.93 3.38
N PRO A 89 0.21 -20.22 3.06
CA PRO A 89 -0.27 -21.30 3.90
C PRO A 89 0.44 -21.31 5.27
N PRO A 90 -0.09 -22.03 6.28
CA PRO A 90 0.58 -22.17 7.56
C PRO A 90 2.03 -22.64 7.42
N GLY A 91 2.96 -21.87 7.99
CA GLY A 91 4.39 -22.14 7.92
C GLY A 91 5.07 -21.64 6.65
N GLY A 92 4.34 -20.97 5.74
CA GLY A 92 4.93 -20.20 4.66
C GLY A 92 5.65 -18.94 5.16
N GLU A 93 6.27 -18.23 4.23
CA GLU A 93 7.22 -17.16 4.52
C GLU A 93 6.90 -15.88 3.73
N ALA A 94 5.62 -15.50 3.66
CA ALA A 94 5.21 -14.32 2.90
C ALA A 94 5.88 -13.04 3.38
N ASN A 95 6.14 -12.89 4.68
CA ASN A 95 6.85 -11.72 5.20
C ASN A 95 8.27 -11.61 4.61
N ALA A 96 9.00 -12.73 4.49
CA ALA A 96 10.32 -12.77 3.85
C ALA A 96 10.23 -12.42 2.36
N LEU A 97 9.25 -12.99 1.65
CA LEU A 97 9.00 -12.65 0.24
C LEU A 97 8.70 -11.15 0.06
N LEU A 98 7.82 -10.59 0.89
CA LEU A 98 7.42 -9.19 0.84
C LEU A 98 8.61 -8.26 1.06
N ARG A 99 9.48 -8.53 2.03
CA ARG A 99 10.69 -7.71 2.27
C ARG A 99 11.60 -7.72 1.04
N ARG A 100 11.85 -8.89 0.45
CA ARG A 100 12.68 -9.04 -0.76
C ARG A 100 12.06 -8.32 -1.96
N MET A 101 10.74 -8.45 -2.13
CA MET A 101 9.99 -7.74 -3.16
C MET A 101 10.09 -6.22 -3.00
N VAL A 102 9.85 -5.70 -1.79
CA VAL A 102 9.93 -4.26 -1.50
C VAL A 102 11.34 -3.72 -1.73
N ALA A 103 12.37 -4.43 -1.27
CA ALA A 103 13.76 -4.06 -1.52
C ALA A 103 14.06 -3.99 -3.03
N LYS A 104 13.61 -4.99 -3.80
CA LYS A 104 13.83 -5.03 -5.25
C LYS A 104 13.10 -3.92 -5.99
N LEU A 105 11.86 -3.62 -5.61
CA LEU A 105 11.08 -2.53 -6.18
C LEU A 105 11.76 -1.18 -5.95
N ARG A 106 12.25 -0.92 -4.73
CA ARG A 106 12.95 0.34 -4.42
C ARG A 106 14.27 0.49 -5.17
N GLU A 107 15.03 -0.59 -5.31
CA GLU A 107 16.26 -0.61 -6.09
C GLU A 107 15.99 -0.31 -7.57
N SER A 108 14.97 -0.97 -8.13
CA SER A 108 14.76 -0.99 -9.59
C SER A 108 13.84 0.13 -10.09
N HIS A 109 13.01 0.70 -9.22
CA HIS A 109 11.99 1.70 -9.53
C HIS A 109 12.00 2.82 -8.48
N PRO A 110 13.03 3.68 -8.45
CA PRO A 110 13.15 4.76 -7.46
C PRO A 110 12.04 5.81 -7.58
N GLU A 111 11.28 5.83 -8.68
CA GLU A 111 10.12 6.69 -8.87
C GLU A 111 8.86 6.17 -8.13
N LEU A 112 8.84 4.90 -7.72
CA LEU A 112 7.72 4.31 -6.98
C LEU A 112 7.75 4.72 -5.52
N THR A 113 6.60 5.18 -5.04
CA THR A 113 6.38 5.29 -3.59
C THR A 113 5.83 3.97 -3.07
N VAL A 114 6.65 3.24 -2.33
CA VAL A 114 6.27 1.97 -1.70
C VAL A 114 5.95 2.20 -0.23
N THR A 115 4.70 1.93 0.16
CA THR A 115 4.22 1.99 1.54
C THR A 115 3.83 0.59 2.02
N VAL A 116 4.30 0.20 3.18
CA VAL A 116 3.98 -1.09 3.81
C VAL A 116 3.16 -0.83 5.06
N ALA A 117 1.99 -1.47 5.16
CA ALA A 117 1.10 -1.49 6.33
C ALA A 117 1.10 -2.90 6.93
N LEU A 118 1.59 -3.02 8.15
CA LEU A 118 1.65 -4.28 8.89
C LEU A 118 0.46 -4.36 9.85
N ALA A 119 -0.37 -5.38 9.70
CA ALA A 119 -1.58 -5.66 10.46
C ALA A 119 -1.55 -7.11 10.94
N GLY A 120 -1.68 -7.32 12.26
CA GLY A 120 -1.63 -8.66 12.87
C GLY A 120 -0.27 -9.37 12.77
N VAL A 121 0.80 -8.66 12.38
CA VAL A 121 2.16 -9.22 12.24
C VAL A 121 2.82 -9.32 13.61
N ARG A 122 3.55 -10.41 13.84
CA ARG A 122 4.28 -10.63 15.09
C ARG A 122 5.39 -9.58 15.27
N PRO A 123 5.66 -9.11 16.50
CA PRO A 123 6.67 -8.07 16.72
C PRO A 123 8.07 -8.43 16.17
N GLU A 124 8.48 -9.68 16.25
CA GLU A 124 9.76 -10.18 15.73
C GLU A 124 9.83 -10.17 14.19
N ASP A 125 8.70 -10.32 13.51
CA ASP A 125 8.60 -10.21 12.04
C ASP A 125 8.53 -8.75 11.62
N ALA A 126 7.80 -7.93 12.38
CA ALA A 126 7.73 -6.49 12.17
C ALA A 126 9.11 -5.81 12.34
N ALA A 127 9.92 -6.27 13.29
CA ALA A 127 11.26 -5.74 13.55
C ALA A 127 12.27 -5.99 12.41
N GLN A 128 11.98 -6.93 11.49
CA GLN A 128 12.83 -7.19 10.32
C GLN A 128 12.60 -6.17 9.19
N TRP A 129 11.58 -5.32 9.29
CA TRP A 129 11.34 -4.25 8.34
C TRP A 129 12.25 -3.04 8.64
N PRO A 130 12.90 -2.45 7.61
CA PRO A 130 13.75 -1.27 7.80
C PRO A 130 12.94 -0.09 8.38
N GLY A 131 13.54 0.61 9.35
CA GLY A 131 12.95 1.78 9.98
C GLY A 131 12.75 2.94 8.99
N GLY A 132 11.65 3.68 9.11
CA GLY A 132 11.33 4.84 8.28
C GLY A 132 10.63 4.53 6.94
N GLU A 133 10.49 3.25 6.59
CA GLU A 133 10.07 2.81 5.26
C GLU A 133 8.71 2.07 5.22
N ALA A 134 8.19 1.73 6.39
CA ALA A 134 6.84 1.22 6.57
C ALA A 134 6.08 2.28 7.34
N ALA A 135 4.94 2.71 6.81
CA ALA A 135 3.93 3.24 7.70
C ALA A 135 3.43 2.02 8.48
N VAL A 136 4.15 1.66 9.55
CA VAL A 136 3.66 0.77 10.59
C VAL A 136 2.51 1.52 11.24
N VAL A 137 1.40 1.53 10.53
CA VAL A 137 0.12 1.99 11.00
C VAL A 137 -0.57 0.69 11.35
N GLY A 138 -0.82 0.52 12.63
CA GLY A 138 -1.06 -0.77 13.27
C GLY A 138 -0.20 -0.75 14.52
N GLY A 139 -0.84 -0.69 15.68
CA GLY A 139 -0.16 -0.67 16.98
C GLY A 139 0.73 -1.91 17.15
N ALA A 140 1.23 -2.12 18.36
CA ALA A 140 1.77 -3.44 18.68
C ALA A 140 0.76 -4.55 18.26
N ALA A 141 1.19 -5.81 18.15
CA ALA A 141 0.36 -6.91 17.65
C ALA A 141 -0.99 -7.09 18.39
N ASP A 142 -1.23 -6.35 19.47
CA ASP A 142 -2.44 -6.20 20.29
C ASP A 142 -3.39 -5.06 19.86
N GLY A 143 -3.08 -4.29 18.80
CA GLY A 143 -3.95 -3.23 18.29
C GLY A 143 -5.30 -3.75 17.78
N SER A 144 -6.36 -2.97 17.96
CA SER A 144 -7.70 -3.37 17.52
C SER A 144 -7.81 -3.46 15.99
N ILE A 145 -8.75 -4.26 15.48
CA ILE A 145 -9.03 -4.37 14.04
C ILE A 145 -9.34 -2.99 13.44
N ASP A 146 -10.03 -2.12 14.17
CA ASP A 146 -10.37 -0.78 13.72
C ASP A 146 -9.14 0.11 13.55
N GLU A 147 -8.20 0.05 14.51
CA GLU A 147 -6.93 0.79 14.44
C GLU A 147 -6.08 0.30 13.26
N GLN A 148 -5.99 -1.02 13.06
CA GLN A 148 -5.27 -1.63 11.93
C GLN A 148 -5.94 -1.32 10.58
N SER A 149 -7.27 -1.21 10.56
CA SER A 149 -8.02 -0.84 9.35
C SER A 149 -7.80 0.63 8.99
N GLN A 150 -7.94 1.53 9.97
CA GLN A 150 -7.73 2.97 9.77
C GLN A 150 -6.32 3.27 9.27
N ALA A 151 -5.37 2.51 9.80
CA ALA A 151 -4.00 2.48 9.40
C ALA A 151 -3.77 2.19 7.91
N ALA A 152 -4.26 1.03 7.45
CA ALA A 152 -4.13 0.60 6.06
C ALA A 152 -4.93 1.52 5.12
N GLU A 153 -6.08 2.03 5.55
CA GLU A 153 -6.87 3.01 4.81
C GLU A 153 -6.13 4.34 4.64
N LEU A 154 -5.40 4.82 5.66
CA LEU A 154 -4.59 6.02 5.54
C LEU A 154 -3.44 5.83 4.54
N ALA A 155 -2.79 4.66 4.55
CA ALA A 155 -1.77 4.31 3.55
C ALA A 155 -2.35 4.32 2.13
N LEU A 156 -3.54 3.74 1.95
CA LEU A 156 -4.26 3.78 0.69
C LEU A 156 -4.58 5.21 0.24
N GLU A 157 -5.14 6.04 1.13
CA GLU A 157 -5.53 7.41 0.77
C GLU A 157 -4.31 8.26 0.39
N ARG A 158 -3.17 8.12 1.09
CA ARG A 158 -1.91 8.76 0.68
C ARG A 158 -1.47 8.33 -0.71
N ALA A 159 -1.51 7.03 -0.99
CA ALA A 159 -1.16 6.50 -2.31
C ALA A 159 -2.09 7.05 -3.41
N LYS A 160 -3.39 7.19 -3.15
CA LYS A 160 -4.32 7.83 -4.09
C LYS A 160 -3.97 9.29 -4.35
N ARG A 161 -3.63 10.07 -3.31
CA ARG A 161 -3.23 11.48 -3.49
C ARG A 161 -1.98 11.61 -4.36
N LEU A 162 -1.03 10.68 -4.22
CA LEU A 162 0.17 10.62 -5.07
C LEU A 162 -0.18 10.27 -6.53
N VAL A 163 -1.07 9.30 -6.75
CA VAL A 163 -1.52 8.89 -8.09
C VAL A 163 -2.29 9.99 -8.81
N GLU A 164 -3.09 10.77 -8.08
CA GLU A 164 -3.79 11.94 -8.62
C GLU A 164 -2.84 13.04 -9.11
N GLY A 165 -1.62 13.10 -8.56
CA GLY A 165 -0.52 13.94 -9.04
C GLY A 165 0.28 13.34 -10.21
N GLY A 166 -0.15 12.19 -10.74
CA GLY A 166 0.53 11.47 -11.83
C GLY A 166 1.63 10.52 -11.37
N GLY A 167 1.84 10.33 -10.07
CA GLY A 167 2.84 9.42 -9.55
C GLY A 167 2.39 7.95 -9.54
N HIS A 168 3.32 7.06 -9.17
CA HIS A 168 3.08 5.63 -9.09
C HIS A 168 3.30 5.13 -7.65
N ALA A 169 2.33 4.41 -7.10
CA ALA A 169 2.37 3.93 -5.72
C ALA A 169 2.18 2.40 -5.64
N VAL A 170 2.87 1.79 -4.67
CA VAL A 170 2.66 0.41 -4.24
C VAL A 170 2.27 0.43 -2.77
N VAL A 171 1.11 -0.14 -2.44
CA VAL A 171 0.68 -0.36 -1.06
C VAL A 171 0.75 -1.84 -0.75
N VAL A 172 1.60 -2.21 0.21
CA VAL A 172 1.71 -3.57 0.73
C VAL A 172 0.91 -3.67 2.02
N VAL A 173 0.03 -4.66 2.14
CA VAL A 173 -0.74 -4.95 3.36
C VAL A 173 -0.44 -6.38 3.81
N ASP A 174 0.22 -6.50 4.95
CA ASP A 174 0.55 -7.78 5.57
C ASP A 174 -0.12 -7.86 6.95
N SER A 175 -1.31 -8.43 7.14
CA SER A 175 -2.15 -9.12 6.13
C SER A 175 -3.54 -8.49 5.95
N LEU A 176 -4.18 -8.77 4.80
CA LEU A 176 -5.53 -8.29 4.50
C LEU A 176 -6.60 -8.90 5.43
N GLU A 177 -6.35 -10.08 5.99
CA GLU A 177 -7.26 -10.77 6.90
C GLU A 177 -7.20 -10.22 8.34
N ALA A 178 -6.16 -9.44 8.67
CA ALA A 178 -6.00 -8.80 9.98
C ALA A 178 -6.76 -7.46 10.12
N ILE A 179 -7.38 -6.97 9.04
CA ILE A 179 -8.18 -5.74 9.02
C ILE A 179 -9.65 -6.05 8.74
N ALA A 180 -10.52 -5.06 8.91
CA ALA A 180 -11.95 -5.22 8.68
C ALA A 180 -12.22 -5.67 7.22
N PRO A 181 -13.09 -6.67 6.98
CA PRO A 181 -13.31 -7.23 5.64
C PRO A 181 -13.70 -6.18 4.58
N ASP A 182 -14.54 -5.21 4.95
CA ASP A 182 -14.94 -4.12 4.05
C ASP A 182 -13.76 -3.19 3.73
N ALA A 183 -12.87 -2.96 4.69
CA ALA A 183 -11.64 -2.19 4.48
C ALA A 183 -10.69 -2.95 3.55
N ALA A 184 -10.44 -4.24 3.81
CA ALA A 184 -9.63 -5.11 2.96
C ALA A 184 -10.11 -5.11 1.50
N ARG A 185 -11.42 -5.30 1.29
CA ARG A 185 -12.03 -5.26 -0.05
C ARG A 185 -11.85 -3.90 -0.72
N ARG A 186 -12.09 -2.79 0.01
CA ARG A 186 -11.93 -1.43 -0.53
C ARG A 186 -10.48 -1.12 -0.89
N ILE A 187 -9.53 -1.51 -0.04
CA ILE A 187 -8.09 -1.32 -0.28
C ILE A 187 -7.66 -2.15 -1.49
N PHE A 188 -7.95 -3.44 -1.51
CA PHE A 188 -7.51 -4.32 -2.58
C PHE A 188 -8.14 -3.96 -3.94
N ALA A 189 -9.43 -3.61 -3.97
CA ALA A 189 -10.12 -3.20 -5.19
C ALA A 189 -9.74 -1.79 -5.68
N ALA A 190 -9.03 -0.99 -4.87
CA ALA A 190 -8.57 0.32 -5.29
C ALA A 190 -7.45 0.22 -6.33
N ALA A 191 -6.64 -0.83 -6.31
CA ALA A 191 -5.54 -0.98 -7.26
C ALA A 191 -6.01 -1.01 -8.71
N ARG A 192 -5.35 -0.18 -9.51
CA ARG A 192 -5.63 0.04 -10.93
C ARG A 192 -4.50 0.82 -11.58
N ASN A 193 -4.27 0.53 -12.85
CA ASN A 193 -3.51 1.39 -13.76
C ASN A 193 -4.46 2.43 -14.37
N HIS A 194 -3.99 3.66 -14.56
CA HIS A 194 -4.73 4.69 -15.30
C HIS A 194 -3.99 5.02 -16.59
N GLU A 195 -4.70 4.97 -17.71
CA GLU A 195 -4.12 5.29 -19.01
C GLU A 195 -3.66 6.75 -19.06
N GLY A 196 -2.36 6.97 -19.35
CA GLY A 196 -1.77 8.31 -19.43
C GLY A 196 -1.66 9.07 -18.09
N ALA A 197 -1.79 8.39 -16.96
CA ALA A 197 -1.69 8.97 -15.62
C ALA A 197 -0.93 8.05 -14.65
N GLY A 198 -1.05 8.31 -13.35
CA GLY A 198 -0.42 7.51 -12.30
C GLY A 198 -1.03 6.11 -12.13
N SER A 199 -0.42 5.29 -11.29
CA SER A 199 -0.89 3.91 -11.04
C SER A 199 -0.86 3.55 -9.55
N LEU A 200 -1.86 2.81 -9.09
CA LEU A 200 -1.89 2.23 -7.75
C LEU A 200 -1.80 0.71 -7.83
N THR A 201 -0.68 0.14 -7.38
CA THR A 201 -0.52 -1.30 -7.15
C THR A 201 -0.83 -1.60 -5.68
N VAL A 202 -1.55 -2.69 -5.42
CA VAL A 202 -1.78 -3.20 -4.06
C VAL A 202 -1.31 -4.64 -3.99
N VAL A 203 -0.46 -4.94 -3.02
CA VAL A 203 0.00 -6.29 -2.69
C VAL A 203 -0.54 -6.64 -1.31
N GLY A 204 -1.26 -7.76 -1.19
CA GLY A 204 -1.83 -8.20 0.08
C GLY A 204 -1.55 -9.67 0.35
N THR A 205 -1.23 -10.01 1.60
CA THR A 205 -1.11 -11.40 2.05
C THR A 205 -2.44 -11.90 2.64
N LEU A 206 -2.71 -13.19 2.50
CA LEU A 206 -3.89 -13.89 2.99
C LEU A 206 -3.55 -15.37 3.26
N ALA A 207 -4.12 -15.99 4.28
CA ALA A 207 -3.77 -17.35 4.70
C ALA A 207 -4.42 -18.44 3.83
N VAL A 208 -5.60 -18.19 3.27
CA VAL A 208 -6.35 -19.16 2.45
C VAL A 208 -6.95 -18.45 1.25
N SER A 209 -7.08 -19.16 0.11
CA SER A 209 -7.71 -18.64 -1.12
C SER A 209 -9.14 -18.11 -0.88
N ASP A 210 -9.24 -16.82 -0.56
CA ASP A 210 -10.46 -16.10 -0.21
C ASP A 210 -11.10 -15.39 -1.42
N GLU A 211 -12.29 -14.80 -1.25
CA GLU A 211 -12.95 -13.91 -2.20
C GLU A 211 -12.04 -12.80 -2.70
N LEU A 212 -11.16 -12.26 -1.85
CA LEU A 212 -10.16 -11.27 -2.25
C LEU A 212 -9.19 -11.80 -3.31
N ALA A 213 -8.77 -13.07 -3.22
CA ALA A 213 -7.90 -13.69 -4.21
C ALA A 213 -8.54 -13.73 -5.60
N ARG A 214 -9.88 -13.81 -5.69
CA ARG A 214 -10.62 -13.78 -6.97
C ARG A 214 -10.61 -12.39 -7.62
N LEU A 215 -10.43 -11.33 -6.85
CA LEU A 215 -10.29 -9.97 -7.37
C LEU A 215 -8.88 -9.69 -7.91
N ALA A 216 -7.92 -10.54 -7.57
CA ALA A 216 -6.51 -10.34 -7.89
C ALA A 216 -6.27 -10.44 -9.40
N THR A 217 -5.46 -9.54 -9.93
CA THR A 217 -4.90 -9.70 -11.28
C THR A 217 -3.72 -10.66 -11.26
N THR A 218 -3.05 -10.79 -10.12
CA THR A 218 -1.92 -11.68 -9.93
C THR A 218 -2.10 -12.45 -8.63
N ARG A 219 -2.02 -13.78 -8.69
CA ARG A 219 -2.09 -14.66 -7.53
C ARG A 219 -0.74 -15.37 -7.40
N ILE A 220 -0.09 -15.17 -6.28
CA ILE A 220 1.15 -15.82 -5.90
C ILE A 220 0.79 -16.82 -4.81
N MET A 221 0.98 -18.10 -5.08
CA MET A 221 0.70 -19.16 -4.13
C MET A 221 2.04 -19.60 -3.53
N LEU A 222 2.20 -19.49 -2.22
CA LEU A 222 3.39 -20.01 -1.55
C LEU A 222 3.20 -21.49 -1.23
N GLU A 223 4.30 -22.25 -1.34
CA GLU A 223 4.34 -23.61 -0.83
C GLU A 223 4.50 -23.58 0.69
N PRO A 224 3.99 -24.59 1.44
CA PRO A 224 4.24 -24.71 2.87
C PRO A 224 5.74 -24.75 3.15
N GLY A 225 6.20 -23.96 4.12
CA GLY A 225 7.61 -23.95 4.49
C GLY A 225 8.08 -25.31 4.98
N THR A 226 9.32 -25.65 4.69
CA THR A 226 9.97 -26.90 5.10
C THR A 226 10.35 -26.93 6.58
N GLY A 227 10.05 -25.87 7.34
CA GLY A 227 10.41 -25.69 8.74
C GLY A 227 11.88 -25.27 8.96
N ALA A 228 12.63 -25.04 7.89
CA ALA A 228 13.99 -24.49 7.97
C ALA A 228 13.92 -22.99 8.29
N ARG A 229 14.25 -22.61 9.52
CA ARG A 229 14.47 -21.20 9.88
C ARG A 229 15.80 -20.74 9.25
N GLY A 230 15.75 -19.94 8.20
CA GLY A 230 16.92 -19.38 7.53
C GLY A 230 16.57 -18.31 6.48
N ASP A 231 17.59 -17.74 5.84
CA ASP A 231 17.45 -16.75 4.73
C ASP A 231 17.07 -17.40 3.38
N ASP A 232 16.62 -18.66 3.39
CA ASP A 232 16.27 -19.36 2.17
C ASP A 232 15.08 -18.68 1.47
N ALA A 233 15.08 -18.74 0.15
CA ALA A 233 14.03 -18.12 -0.63
C ALA A 233 12.69 -18.87 -0.45
N PRO A 234 11.58 -18.17 -0.18
CA PRO A 234 10.27 -18.80 -0.17
C PRO A 234 9.98 -19.47 -1.51
N THR A 235 9.45 -20.68 -1.46
CA THR A 235 9.09 -21.42 -2.67
C THR A 235 7.72 -20.98 -3.16
N VAL A 236 7.67 -20.50 -4.40
CA VAL A 236 6.44 -20.08 -5.08
C VAL A 236 5.93 -21.23 -5.94
N SER A 237 4.67 -21.57 -5.77
CA SER A 237 4.01 -22.65 -6.51
C SER A 237 3.88 -22.32 -7.99
N ALA A 238 3.94 -23.36 -8.83
CA ALA A 238 3.66 -23.27 -10.26
C ALA A 238 2.21 -22.89 -10.57
N ASP A 239 1.30 -23.02 -9.60
CA ASP A 239 -0.11 -22.59 -9.73
C ASP A 239 -0.29 -21.06 -9.63
N SER A 240 0.79 -20.33 -9.33
CA SER A 240 0.81 -18.87 -9.37
C SER A 240 0.53 -18.37 -10.78
N SER A 241 -0.20 -17.26 -10.91
CA SER A 241 -0.68 -16.78 -12.21
C SER A 241 -0.93 -15.29 -12.24
N THR A 242 -0.72 -14.69 -13.41
CA THR A 242 -1.12 -13.31 -13.72
C THR A 242 -2.09 -13.27 -14.89
N VAL A 243 -3.23 -12.63 -14.66
CA VAL A 243 -4.20 -12.28 -15.69
C VAL A 243 -3.57 -11.29 -16.65
N ARG A 244 -3.65 -11.59 -17.95
CA ARG A 244 -3.10 -10.76 -19.03
C ARG A 244 -1.59 -10.49 -18.90
N ALA A 245 -0.84 -11.52 -18.48
CA ALA A 245 0.63 -11.45 -18.45
C ALA A 245 1.24 -11.11 -19.82
N ASP A 246 0.53 -11.40 -20.93
CA ASP A 246 0.90 -11.01 -22.30
C ASP A 246 1.07 -9.50 -22.52
N LEU A 247 0.42 -8.68 -21.68
CA LEU A 247 0.49 -7.21 -21.77
C LEU A 247 1.68 -6.62 -21.02
N LEU A 248 2.25 -7.38 -20.08
CA LEU A 248 3.47 -6.99 -19.39
C LEU A 248 4.59 -7.25 -20.40
N GLY A 249 5.24 -6.18 -20.86
CA GLY A 249 6.38 -6.31 -21.78
C GLY A 249 7.39 -7.36 -21.31
N ALA A 250 8.15 -7.93 -22.26
CA ALA A 250 9.18 -8.93 -21.97
C ALA A 250 10.17 -8.43 -20.91
#